data_AF-A0AA95I4S6-F1
#
_entry.id   AF-A0AA95I4S6-F1
#
_cell.length_a   1.000
_cell.length_b   1.000
_cell.length_c   1.000
_cell.angle_alpha   90.00
_cell.angle_beta   90.00
_cell.angle_gamma   90.00
#
_symmetry.space_group_name_H-M   'P 1'
#
loop_
_entity.id
_entity.type
_entity.pdbx_description
1 polymer ?
#
loop_
_entity_poly.entity_id
_entity_poly.type
_entity_poly.pdbx_seq_one_letter_code
_entity_poly.pdbx_strand_id
1 'polypeptide(L)'
;MGYKFATVKIADIDTLLNGEERDQLYRLLNLITDRRVENGKKYNRYLVINQDEQYAPAVLNLMKQQGHWENSDLELHPKNPIGVLCDIAHQNAVGKGWWDEDRSFGEIIALIHSEASEALEDYRNGHNPSEVWYEVKVAQDEEPFRMNCEGTPDPTWKLCGIPSELADIVIRVFDACGRYGIDLEKAISEKMAYNATRPQRHGGKVL
;
A
#
# COMPACT_ATOMS: atom_id res chain seq x y z
N MET A 1 -33.48 0.10 -19.00
CA MET A 1 -32.35 0.86 -18.45
C MET A 1 -31.28 -0.16 -18.09
N GLY A 2 -30.25 -0.30 -18.92
CA GLY A 2 -29.23 -1.33 -18.73
C GLY A 2 -28.14 -0.82 -17.81
N TYR A 3 -28.13 -1.25 -16.55
CA TYR A 3 -27.01 -0.98 -15.66
C TYR A 3 -25.79 -1.71 -16.22
N LYS A 4 -24.72 -0.99 -16.57
CA LYS A 4 -23.44 -1.61 -16.92
C LYS A 4 -22.77 -2.24 -15.69
N PHE A 5 -23.12 -1.78 -14.49
CA PHE A 5 -22.64 -2.31 -13.20
C PHE A 5 -23.53 -1.81 -12.04
N ALA A 6 -23.62 -2.55 -10.93
CA ALA A 6 -24.39 -2.19 -9.72
C ALA A 6 -23.74 -2.69 -8.41
N THR A 7 -23.53 -1.81 -7.43
CA THR A 7 -22.93 -2.09 -6.11
C THR A 7 -24.00 -2.14 -5.03
N VAL A 8 -24.01 -3.16 -4.17
CA VAL A 8 -24.98 -3.26 -3.06
C VAL A 8 -24.26 -3.71 -1.77
N LYS A 9 -24.44 -2.98 -0.66
CA LYS A 9 -23.90 -3.36 0.66
C LYS A 9 -24.80 -4.42 1.31
N ILE A 10 -24.21 -5.38 2.03
CA ILE A 10 -24.98 -6.36 2.81
C ILE A 10 -25.86 -5.66 3.86
N ALA A 11 -25.34 -4.62 4.52
CA ALA A 11 -26.13 -3.82 5.45
C ALA A 11 -27.35 -3.18 4.79
N ASP A 12 -27.25 -2.75 3.53
CA ASP A 12 -28.37 -2.17 2.78
C ASP A 12 -29.37 -3.27 2.40
N ILE A 13 -28.92 -4.48 2.07
CA ILE A 13 -29.80 -5.65 1.85
C ILE A 13 -30.56 -5.98 3.14
N ASP A 14 -29.89 -5.93 4.28
CA ASP A 14 -30.48 -6.30 5.56
C ASP A 14 -31.45 -5.25 6.11
N THR A 15 -31.21 -3.98 5.80
CA THR A 15 -32.02 -2.84 6.29
C THR A 15 -33.09 -2.40 5.31
N LEU A 16 -32.87 -2.53 3.99
CA LEU A 16 -33.78 -2.01 2.96
C LEU A 16 -34.64 -3.08 2.30
N LEU A 17 -34.22 -4.36 2.29
CA LEU A 17 -35.04 -5.45 1.76
C LEU A 17 -35.80 -6.17 2.87
N ASN A 18 -37.06 -6.46 2.58
CA ASN A 18 -37.86 -7.35 3.42
C ASN A 18 -37.40 -8.82 3.28
N GLY A 19 -37.92 -9.69 4.13
CA GLY A 19 -37.49 -11.10 4.16
C GLY A 19 -37.66 -11.82 2.82
N GLU A 20 -38.78 -11.59 2.13
CA GLU A 20 -39.07 -12.24 0.85
C GLU A 20 -38.13 -11.74 -0.26
N GLU A 21 -37.89 -10.43 -0.33
CA GLU A 21 -36.99 -9.82 -1.31
C GLU A 21 -35.54 -10.29 -1.13
N ARG A 22 -35.13 -10.42 0.14
CA ARG A 22 -33.81 -10.93 0.51
C ARG A 22 -33.64 -12.39 0.12
N ASP A 23 -34.65 -13.22 0.38
CA ASP A 23 -34.66 -14.62 0.00
C ASP A 23 -34.60 -14.80 -1.53
N GLN A 24 -35.32 -13.96 -2.29
CA GLN A 24 -35.24 -13.98 -3.75
C GLN A 24 -33.85 -13.60 -4.25
N LEU A 25 -33.22 -12.58 -3.65
CA LEU A 25 -31.86 -12.18 -3.99
C LEU A 25 -30.86 -13.33 -3.75
N TYR A 26 -30.90 -13.94 -2.56
CA TYR A 26 -30.02 -15.07 -2.23
C TYR A 26 -30.28 -16.29 -3.11
N ARG A 27 -31.53 -16.60 -3.41
CA ARG A 27 -31.90 -17.67 -4.33
C ARG A 27 -31.26 -17.46 -5.71
N LEU A 28 -31.32 -16.24 -6.25
CA LEU A 28 -30.73 -15.94 -7.56
C LEU A 28 -29.20 -16.04 -7.53
N LEU A 29 -28.56 -15.57 -6.46
CA LEU A 29 -27.11 -15.69 -6.26
C LEU A 29 -26.67 -17.16 -6.19
N ASN A 30 -27.40 -18.00 -5.47
CA ASN A 30 -27.14 -19.44 -5.38
C ASN A 30 -27.32 -20.12 -6.74
N LEU A 31 -28.40 -19.83 -7.46
CA LEU A 31 -28.63 -20.37 -8.80
C LEU A 31 -27.51 -20.03 -9.79
N ILE A 32 -27.01 -18.79 -9.76
CA ILE A 32 -25.87 -18.38 -10.59
C ILE A 32 -24.63 -19.19 -10.21
N THR A 33 -24.42 -19.41 -8.92
CA THR A 33 -23.26 -20.13 -8.42
C THR A 33 -23.30 -21.61 -8.81
N ASP A 34 -24.44 -22.26 -8.69
CA ASP A 34 -24.64 -23.66 -9.08
C ASP A 34 -24.33 -23.84 -10.58
N ARG A 35 -24.89 -22.96 -11.42
CA ARG A 35 -24.63 -22.99 -12.87
C ARG A 35 -23.17 -22.73 -13.22
N ARG A 36 -22.43 -21.97 -12.42
CA ARG A 36 -20.99 -21.79 -12.63
C ARG A 36 -20.23 -23.08 -12.39
N VAL A 37 -20.57 -23.80 -11.32
CA VAL A 37 -19.97 -25.10 -10.99
C VAL A 37 -20.26 -26.13 -12.09
N GLU A 38 -21.50 -26.19 -12.57
CA GLU A 38 -21.87 -27.05 -13.72
C GLU A 38 -21.03 -26.77 -14.97
N ASN A 39 -20.58 -25.53 -15.15
CA ASN A 39 -19.71 -25.11 -16.25
C ASN A 39 -18.20 -25.20 -15.90
N GLY A 40 -17.83 -25.97 -14.88
CA GLY A 40 -16.43 -26.21 -14.49
C GLY A 40 -15.74 -25.01 -13.84
N LYS A 41 -16.49 -23.99 -13.41
CA LYS A 41 -15.94 -22.80 -12.73
C LYS A 41 -16.05 -22.95 -11.22
N LYS A 42 -15.12 -22.33 -10.48
CA LYS A 42 -15.11 -22.36 -9.01
C LYS A 42 -16.31 -21.64 -8.40
N TYR A 43 -16.70 -22.11 -7.21
CA TYR A 43 -17.74 -21.53 -6.34
C TYR A 43 -17.23 -20.20 -5.75
N ASN A 44 -17.97 -19.11 -5.94
CA ASN A 44 -17.63 -17.80 -5.37
C ASN A 44 -18.69 -17.41 -4.33
N ARG A 45 -18.28 -16.86 -3.18
CA ARG A 45 -19.19 -16.41 -2.09
C ARG A 45 -19.48 -14.90 -2.09
N TYR A 46 -19.12 -14.17 -3.14
CA TYR A 46 -19.13 -12.71 -3.15
C TYR A 46 -19.51 -12.16 -4.52
N LEU A 47 -20.30 -11.08 -4.49
CA LEU A 47 -20.56 -10.19 -5.62
C LEU A 47 -19.93 -8.84 -5.25
N VAL A 48 -18.93 -8.40 -6.03
CA VAL A 48 -18.31 -7.08 -5.84
C VAL A 48 -18.42 -6.29 -7.12
N ILE A 49 -18.98 -5.10 -6.99
CA ILE A 49 -18.93 -4.03 -7.97
C ILE A 49 -18.64 -2.77 -7.15
N ASN A 50 -17.61 -1.98 -7.48
CA ASN A 50 -17.48 -0.53 -7.26
C ASN A 50 -16.14 -0.06 -7.85
N GLN A 51 -16.10 1.07 -8.57
CA GLN A 51 -14.81 1.68 -8.97
C GLN A 51 -14.66 3.17 -8.64
N ASP A 52 -15.65 3.85 -8.03
CA ASP A 52 -15.58 5.31 -7.86
C ASP A 52 -15.71 5.80 -6.40
N GLU A 53 -15.23 5.05 -5.41
CA GLU A 53 -15.03 5.57 -4.04
C GLU A 53 -13.70 5.13 -3.42
N GLN A 54 -13.17 5.95 -2.51
CA GLN A 54 -11.84 5.86 -1.88
C GLN A 54 -11.54 4.50 -1.20
N TYR A 55 -12.55 3.70 -0.89
CA TYR A 55 -12.39 2.38 -0.25
C TYR A 55 -12.33 1.18 -1.23
N ALA A 56 -12.42 1.41 -2.55
CA ALA A 56 -12.29 0.34 -3.55
C ALA A 56 -11.00 -0.51 -3.41
N PRO A 57 -9.82 0.07 -3.08
CA PRO A 57 -8.61 -0.72 -2.84
C PRO A 57 -8.71 -1.69 -1.65
N ALA A 58 -9.43 -1.32 -0.59
CA ALA A 58 -9.62 -2.15 0.60
C ALA A 58 -10.49 -3.38 0.30
N VAL A 59 -11.54 -3.21 -0.49
CA VAL A 59 -12.41 -4.31 -0.95
C VAL A 59 -11.62 -5.25 -1.88
N LEU A 60 -10.78 -4.71 -2.76
CA LEU A 60 -9.86 -5.47 -3.62
C LEU A 60 -8.87 -6.32 -2.81
N ASN A 61 -8.31 -5.77 -1.73
CA ASN A 61 -7.39 -6.49 -0.86
C ASN A 61 -8.09 -7.59 -0.05
N LEU A 62 -9.31 -7.34 0.40
CA LEU A 62 -10.12 -8.35 1.09
C LEU A 62 -10.45 -9.54 0.17
N MET A 63 -10.78 -9.28 -1.10
CA MET A 63 -11.02 -10.34 -2.09
C MET A 63 -9.73 -11.13 -2.42
N LYS A 64 -8.56 -10.48 -2.43
CA LYS A 64 -7.27 -11.17 -2.63
C LYS A 64 -6.92 -12.09 -1.47
N GLN A 65 -7.14 -11.63 -0.23
CA GLN A 65 -6.84 -12.41 0.99
C GLN A 65 -7.73 -13.65 1.14
N GLN A 66 -8.94 -13.64 0.58
CA GLN A 66 -9.91 -14.73 0.72
C GLN A 66 -9.88 -15.75 -0.45
N GLY A 67 -8.83 -15.74 -1.29
CA GLY A 67 -8.59 -16.80 -2.30
C GLY A 67 -9.60 -16.80 -3.44
N HIS A 68 -10.07 -15.61 -3.81
CA HIS A 68 -11.28 -15.38 -4.59
C HIS A 68 -10.99 -14.88 -6.02
N TRP A 69 -9.81 -15.22 -6.53
CA TRP A 69 -9.34 -14.86 -7.85
C TRP A 69 -8.63 -16.06 -8.46
N GLU A 70 -9.18 -16.65 -9.53
CA GLU A 70 -8.46 -17.66 -10.30
C GLU A 70 -8.75 -17.59 -11.80
N ASN A 71 -7.69 -17.41 -12.59
CA ASN A 71 -7.28 -18.43 -13.56
C ASN A 71 -5.89 -18.14 -14.18
N SER A 72 -5.13 -19.23 -14.31
CA SER A 72 -4.17 -19.60 -15.36
C SER A 72 -2.96 -18.69 -15.64
N ASP A 73 -1.80 -19.16 -15.18
CA ASP A 73 -0.54 -19.25 -15.93
C ASP A 73 -0.04 -18.00 -16.65
N LEU A 74 0.14 -16.90 -15.90
CA LEU A 74 1.16 -15.87 -16.19
C LEU A 74 1.52 -15.18 -14.86
N GLU A 75 2.64 -15.61 -14.28
CA GLU A 75 3.51 -14.89 -13.34
C GLU A 75 2.87 -14.15 -12.15
N LEU A 76 3.11 -14.71 -10.95
CA LEU A 76 2.75 -14.19 -9.63
C LEU A 76 3.63 -13.00 -9.17
N HIS A 77 3.80 -12.00 -10.03
CA HIS A 77 4.29 -10.69 -9.59
C HIS A 77 3.27 -9.63 -10.01
N PRO A 78 2.89 -8.66 -9.14
CA PRO A 78 2.33 -7.43 -9.69
C PRO A 78 3.33 -6.96 -10.73
N LYS A 79 2.92 -6.62 -11.95
CA LYS A 79 3.85 -6.13 -12.99
C LYS A 79 4.52 -4.78 -12.63
N ASN A 80 4.35 -4.31 -11.39
CA ASN A 80 4.88 -3.07 -10.85
C ASN A 80 4.78 -3.02 -9.30
N PRO A 81 5.47 -3.88 -8.51
CA PRO A 81 5.45 -3.82 -7.05
C PRO A 81 5.85 -2.45 -6.48
N ILE A 82 6.80 -1.73 -7.09
CA ILE A 82 7.22 -0.41 -6.60
C ILE A 82 6.12 0.63 -6.87
N GLY A 83 5.45 0.56 -8.03
CA GLY A 83 4.31 1.41 -8.34
C GLY A 83 3.17 1.26 -7.33
N VAL A 84 2.88 0.02 -6.90
CA VAL A 84 1.91 -0.22 -5.83
C VAL A 84 2.31 0.47 -4.51
N LEU A 85 3.60 0.48 -4.16
CA LEU A 85 4.08 1.17 -2.96
C LEU A 85 4.01 2.69 -3.10
N CYS A 86 4.23 3.24 -4.30
CA CYS A 86 4.02 4.65 -4.61
C CYS A 86 2.57 5.07 -4.39
N ASP A 87 1.61 4.28 -4.90
CA ASP A 87 0.18 4.53 -4.74
C ASP A 87 -0.23 4.49 -3.26
N ILE A 88 0.25 3.49 -2.51
CA ILE A 88 -0.05 3.36 -1.07
C ILE A 88 0.52 4.54 -0.28
N ALA A 89 1.78 4.91 -0.51
CA ALA A 89 2.41 6.02 0.19
C ALA A 89 1.65 7.34 -0.07
N HIS A 90 1.30 7.60 -1.33
CA HIS A 90 0.58 8.80 -1.72
C HIS A 90 -0.84 8.85 -1.15
N GLN A 91 -1.60 7.76 -1.26
CA GLN A 91 -2.95 7.68 -0.70
C GLN A 91 -2.95 7.86 0.82
N ASN A 92 -1.95 7.30 1.53
CA ASN A 92 -1.79 7.51 2.96
C ASN A 92 -1.47 8.97 3.30
N ALA A 93 -0.64 9.64 2.50
CA ALA A 93 -0.33 11.05 2.69
C ALA A 93 -1.57 11.93 2.48
N VAL A 94 -2.32 11.70 1.40
CA VAL A 94 -3.60 12.38 1.11
C VAL A 94 -4.61 12.14 2.23
N GLY A 95 -4.80 10.88 2.66
CA GLY A 95 -5.74 10.54 3.73
C GLY A 95 -5.42 11.15 5.09
N LYS A 96 -4.17 11.60 5.30
CA LYS A 96 -3.71 12.33 6.49
C LYS A 96 -3.73 13.86 6.31
N GLY A 97 -4.27 14.38 5.21
CA GLY A 97 -4.37 15.82 4.93
C GLY A 97 -3.06 16.49 4.50
N TRP A 98 -2.00 15.72 4.20
CA TRP A 98 -0.71 16.30 3.81
C TRP A 98 -0.74 17.00 2.44
N TRP A 99 -1.79 16.77 1.65
CA TRP A 99 -1.99 17.37 0.34
C TRP A 99 -3.26 18.23 0.28
N ASP A 100 -3.79 18.67 1.43
CA ASP A 100 -4.92 19.62 1.49
C ASP A 100 -4.52 21.00 0.92
N GLU A 101 -3.25 21.37 1.07
CA GLU A 101 -2.61 22.51 0.41
C GLU A 101 -1.54 22.02 -0.57
N ASP A 102 -1.35 22.76 -1.66
CA ASP A 102 -0.35 22.41 -2.67
C ASP A 102 1.06 22.72 -2.16
N ARG A 103 2.01 21.88 -2.51
CA ARG A 103 3.43 22.06 -2.16
C ARG A 103 4.26 22.18 -3.41
N SER A 104 5.23 23.08 -3.39
CA SER A 104 6.24 23.15 -4.44
C SER A 104 7.09 21.89 -4.47
N PHE A 105 7.62 21.58 -5.66
CA PHE A 105 8.59 20.50 -5.80
C PHE A 105 9.82 20.68 -4.89
N GLY A 106 10.23 21.93 -4.64
CA GLY A 106 11.34 22.25 -3.74
C GLY A 106 11.08 21.84 -2.29
N GLU A 107 9.86 22.05 -1.78
CA GLU A 107 9.47 21.62 -0.43
C GLU A 107 9.45 20.10 -0.31
N ILE A 108 8.99 19.38 -1.33
CA ILE A 108 9.01 17.91 -1.37
C ILE A 108 10.45 17.40 -1.28
N ILE A 109 11.37 17.99 -2.05
CA ILE A 109 12.79 17.63 -2.01
C ILE A 109 13.40 17.94 -0.64
N ALA A 110 13.04 19.06 -0.01
CA ALA A 110 13.50 19.40 1.33
C ALA A 110 13.05 18.38 2.37
N LEU A 111 11.83 17.86 2.26
CA LEU A 111 11.31 16.80 3.14
C LEU A 111 12.04 15.47 2.93
N ILE A 112 12.34 15.08 1.69
CA ILE A 112 13.17 13.88 1.45
C ILE A 112 14.57 14.06 2.07
N HIS A 113 15.12 15.27 2.00
CA HIS A 113 16.41 15.59 2.57
C HIS A 113 16.42 15.59 4.10
N SER A 114 15.31 15.97 4.76
CA SER A 114 15.23 15.93 6.22
C SER A 114 15.33 14.51 6.76
N GLU A 115 14.67 13.52 6.13
CA GLU A 115 14.78 12.10 6.56
C GLU A 115 16.24 11.58 6.48
N ALA A 116 16.99 12.01 5.46
CA ALA A 116 18.42 11.68 5.37
C ALA A 116 19.26 12.35 6.47
N SER A 117 18.83 13.52 6.95
CA SER A 117 19.48 14.22 8.06
C SER A 117 19.16 13.54 9.39
N GLU A 118 17.95 13.01 9.56
CA GLU A 118 17.56 12.21 10.74
C GLU A 118 18.40 10.93 10.85
N ALA A 119 18.56 10.19 9.74
CA ALA A 119 19.46 9.03 9.70
C ALA A 119 20.91 9.36 10.10
N LEU A 120 21.43 10.51 9.67
CA LEU A 120 22.77 10.97 10.01
C LEU A 120 22.87 11.37 11.49
N GLU A 121 21.81 11.94 12.06
CA GLU A 121 21.76 12.33 13.46
C GLU A 121 21.78 11.10 14.38
N ASP A 122 21.01 10.05 14.06
CA ASP A 122 21.07 8.78 14.78
C ASP A 122 22.47 8.18 14.79
N TYR A 123 23.16 8.20 13.64
CA TYR A 123 24.54 7.73 13.55
C TYR A 123 25.50 8.56 14.42
N ARG A 124 25.33 9.89 14.45
CA ARG A 124 26.14 10.78 15.31
C ARG A 124 25.89 10.54 16.80
N ASN A 125 24.68 10.13 17.15
CA ASN A 125 24.31 9.74 18.51
C ASN A 125 24.85 8.35 18.91
N GLY A 126 25.60 7.68 18.01
CA GLY A 126 26.29 6.43 18.30
C GLY A 126 25.45 5.17 18.05
N HIS A 127 24.28 5.31 17.43
CA HIS A 127 23.46 4.16 17.04
C HIS A 127 24.13 3.33 15.94
N ASN A 128 23.98 2.02 16.03
CA ASN A 128 24.50 1.13 14.99
C ASN A 128 23.62 1.25 13.73
N PRO A 129 24.17 1.32 12.51
CA PRO A 129 23.38 1.39 11.27
C PRO A 129 22.32 0.29 11.08
N SER A 130 22.51 -0.89 11.70
CA SER A 130 21.54 -1.98 11.67
C SER A 130 20.69 -2.09 12.94
N GLU A 131 20.83 -1.16 13.88
CA GLU A 131 20.04 -1.14 15.12
C GLU A 131 18.59 -0.80 14.80
N VAL A 132 17.67 -1.61 15.35
CA VAL A 132 16.24 -1.41 15.23
C VAL A 132 15.62 -1.50 16.62
N TRP A 133 14.83 -0.51 16.96
CA TRP A 133 14.07 -0.46 18.21
C TRP A 133 12.72 0.22 17.95
N TYR A 134 11.84 0.18 18.94
CA TYR A 134 10.47 0.67 18.82
C TYR A 134 10.11 1.63 19.96
N GLU A 135 9.40 2.69 19.62
CA GLU A 135 8.66 3.54 20.57
C GLU A 135 7.22 3.07 20.69
N VAL A 136 6.75 2.92 21.91
CA VAL A 136 5.37 2.52 22.18
C VAL A 136 4.75 3.49 23.17
N LYS A 137 3.55 3.96 22.84
CA LYS A 137 2.76 4.86 23.67
C LYS A 137 1.66 4.07 24.37
N VAL A 138 1.66 4.11 25.70
CA VAL A 138 0.62 3.48 26.53
C VAL A 138 -0.58 4.42 26.70
N ALA A 139 -0.30 5.73 26.75
CA ALA A 139 -1.28 6.80 26.80
C ALA A 139 -0.81 8.01 25.97
N GLN A 140 -1.72 8.91 25.65
CA GLN A 140 -1.49 10.03 24.72
C GLN A 140 -0.52 11.08 25.28
N ASP A 141 -0.47 11.22 26.60
CA ASP A 141 0.32 12.24 27.33
C ASP A 141 1.54 11.67 28.07
N GLU A 142 1.88 10.41 27.83
CA GLU A 142 3.04 9.75 28.46
C GLU A 142 4.23 9.67 27.50
N GLU A 143 5.44 9.77 28.07
CA GLU A 143 6.68 9.53 27.34
C GLU A 143 6.70 8.09 26.81
N PRO A 144 7.05 7.88 25.52
CA PRO A 144 7.09 6.55 24.95
C PRO A 144 8.17 5.70 25.61
N PHE A 145 7.85 4.43 25.85
CA PHE A 145 8.88 3.48 26.25
C PHE A 145 9.63 2.97 25.01
N ARG A 146 10.94 2.77 25.16
CA ARG A 146 11.79 2.19 24.12
C ARG A 146 11.95 0.69 24.36
N MET A 147 11.75 -0.12 23.34
CA MET A 147 11.98 -1.57 23.42
C MET A 147 12.57 -2.15 22.14
N ASN A 148 13.26 -3.27 22.28
CA ASN A 148 13.63 -4.14 21.15
C ASN A 148 12.54 -5.19 20.95
N CYS A 149 12.38 -5.69 19.71
CA CYS A 149 11.45 -6.75 19.39
C CYS A 149 12.19 -7.92 18.74
N GLU A 150 12.13 -9.11 19.35
CA GLU A 150 12.69 -10.35 18.79
C GLU A 150 11.70 -11.09 17.87
N GLY A 151 10.44 -10.63 17.80
CA GLY A 151 9.36 -11.25 17.03
C GLY A 151 8.69 -10.26 16.08
N THR A 152 7.43 -10.54 15.73
CA THR A 152 6.63 -9.61 14.92
C THR A 152 6.21 -8.42 15.80
N PRO A 153 6.59 -7.18 15.43
CA PRO A 153 6.18 -5.99 16.18
C PRO A 153 4.67 -5.76 16.02
N ASP A 154 4.04 -5.18 17.04
CA ASP A 154 2.67 -4.69 16.92
C ASP A 154 2.63 -3.50 15.93
N PRO A 155 1.64 -3.42 15.01
CA PRO A 155 1.53 -2.33 14.05
C PRO A 155 1.36 -0.93 14.67
N THR A 156 0.99 -0.84 15.95
CA THR A 156 0.86 0.41 16.69
C THR A 156 2.19 0.93 17.25
N TRP A 157 3.26 0.13 17.18
CA TRP A 157 4.59 0.52 17.63
C TRP A 157 5.30 1.30 16.53
N LYS A 158 5.93 2.41 16.89
CA LYS A 158 6.72 3.21 15.96
C LYS A 158 8.09 2.58 15.80
N LEU A 159 8.43 2.14 14.59
CA LEU A 159 9.79 1.74 14.22
C LEU A 159 10.73 2.95 14.37
N CYS A 160 11.93 2.74 14.92
CA CYS A 160 12.94 3.78 15.14
C CYS A 160 14.35 3.28 14.84
N GLY A 161 15.30 4.22 14.74
CA GLY A 161 16.68 3.98 14.36
C GLY A 161 16.93 4.26 12.87
N ILE A 162 18.21 4.20 12.48
CA ILE A 162 18.69 4.47 11.11
C ILE A 162 17.88 3.71 10.04
N PRO A 163 17.52 2.41 10.21
CA PRO A 163 16.69 1.71 9.24
C PRO A 163 15.29 2.32 9.04
N SER A 164 14.70 2.92 10.09
CA SER A 164 13.43 3.64 9.98
C SER A 164 13.59 4.87 9.10
N GLU A 165 14.60 5.69 9.37
CA GLU A 165 14.83 6.94 8.63
C GLU A 165 15.16 6.67 7.15
N LEU A 166 15.90 5.60 6.86
CA LEU A 166 16.11 5.15 5.47
C LEU A 166 14.81 4.71 4.79
N ALA A 167 13.89 4.08 5.54
CA ALA A 167 12.57 3.74 5.02
C ALA A 167 11.73 5.00 4.76
N ASP A 168 11.80 6.00 5.63
CA ASP A 168 11.10 7.28 5.46
C ASP A 168 11.58 8.04 4.21
N ILE A 169 12.90 8.04 3.91
CA ILE A 169 13.41 8.56 2.62
C ILE A 169 12.68 7.90 1.44
N VAL A 170 12.58 6.57 1.45
CA VAL A 170 11.96 5.80 0.36
C VAL A 170 10.45 6.10 0.29
N ILE A 171 9.76 6.17 1.43
CA ILE A 171 8.33 6.49 1.50
C ILE A 171 8.04 7.91 0.99
N ARG A 172 8.89 8.90 1.30
CA ARG A 172 8.76 10.26 0.76
C ARG A 172 8.94 10.30 -0.76
N VAL A 173 9.89 9.54 -1.29
CA VAL A 173 10.08 9.38 -2.74
C VAL A 173 8.86 8.71 -3.36
N PHE A 174 8.30 7.68 -2.73
CA PHE A 174 7.09 7.00 -3.18
C PHE A 174 5.87 7.91 -3.22
N ASP A 175 5.63 8.71 -2.17
CA ASP A 175 4.57 9.72 -2.15
C ASP A 175 4.74 10.74 -3.29
N ALA A 176 5.96 11.27 -3.47
CA ALA A 176 6.26 12.17 -4.58
C ALA A 176 5.98 11.52 -5.95
N CYS A 177 6.41 10.27 -6.15
CA CYS A 177 6.15 9.54 -7.39
C CYS A 177 4.65 9.32 -7.63
N GLY A 178 3.89 8.95 -6.59
CA GLY A 178 2.43 8.84 -6.69
C GLY A 178 1.76 10.16 -7.04
N ARG A 179 2.18 11.28 -6.41
CA ARG A 179 1.67 12.62 -6.69
C ARG A 179 1.88 13.07 -8.13
N TYR A 180 3.03 12.74 -8.71
CA TYR A 180 3.43 13.17 -10.06
C TYR A 180 3.19 12.13 -11.15
N GLY A 181 2.67 10.93 -10.82
CA GLY A 181 2.46 9.84 -11.77
C GLY A 181 3.77 9.31 -12.38
N ILE A 182 4.86 9.29 -11.59
CA ILE A 182 6.17 8.82 -12.04
C ILE A 182 6.22 7.30 -11.96
N ASP A 183 6.53 6.64 -13.09
CA ASP A 183 6.81 5.20 -13.13
C ASP A 183 8.21 4.92 -12.58
N LEU A 184 8.30 4.87 -11.24
CA LEU A 184 9.56 4.70 -10.52
C LEU A 184 10.21 3.34 -10.79
N GLU A 185 9.43 2.27 -10.94
CA GLU A 185 9.96 0.93 -11.22
C GLU A 185 10.67 0.86 -12.56
N LYS A 186 10.04 1.44 -13.60
CA LYS A 186 10.65 1.55 -14.91
C LYS A 186 11.92 2.41 -14.85
N ALA A 187 11.86 3.56 -14.17
CA ALA A 187 13.01 4.45 -14.03
C ALA A 187 14.18 3.76 -13.30
N ILE A 188 13.92 2.99 -12.24
CA ILE A 188 14.93 2.20 -11.54
C ILE A 188 15.51 1.13 -12.47
N SER A 189 14.65 0.34 -13.12
CA SER A 189 15.06 -0.74 -14.03
C SER A 189 15.97 -0.23 -15.16
N GLU A 190 15.54 0.83 -15.85
CA GLU A 190 16.32 1.48 -16.92
C GLU A 190 17.64 2.06 -16.38
N LYS A 191 17.61 2.70 -15.20
CA LYS A 191 18.80 3.30 -14.60
C LYS A 191 19.82 2.25 -14.15
N MET A 192 19.37 1.15 -13.57
CA MET A 192 20.22 0.04 -13.15
C MET A 192 20.86 -0.64 -14.36
N ALA A 193 20.08 -0.90 -15.42
CA ALA A 193 20.60 -1.46 -16.67
C ALA A 193 21.69 -0.55 -17.26
N TYR A 194 21.45 0.76 -17.32
CA TYR A 194 22.45 1.73 -17.76
C TYR A 194 23.67 1.78 -16.82
N ASN A 195 23.50 1.77 -15.50
CA ASN A 195 24.60 1.80 -14.54
C ASN A 195 25.51 0.57 -14.67
N ALA A 196 24.95 -0.61 -15.01
CA ALA A 196 25.72 -1.82 -15.28
C ALA A 196 26.63 -1.70 -16.52
N THR A 197 26.31 -0.82 -17.47
CA THR A 197 27.18 -0.54 -18.64
C THR A 197 28.36 0.37 -18.32
N ARG A 198 28.39 1.00 -17.13
CA ARG A 198 29.41 2.01 -16.80
C ARG A 198 30.74 1.34 -16.43
N PRO A 199 31.89 1.92 -16.84
CA PRO A 199 33.19 1.49 -16.37
C PRO A 199 33.29 1.59 -14.84
N GLN A 200 34.12 0.74 -14.25
CA GLN A 200 34.41 0.77 -12.81
C GLN A 200 34.90 2.18 -12.42
N ARG A 201 34.21 2.82 -11.45
CA ARG A 201 34.50 4.18 -10.96
C ARG A 201 34.43 5.27 -12.04
N HIS A 202 33.41 5.23 -12.89
CA HIS A 202 33.14 6.32 -13.84
C HIS A 202 32.94 7.65 -13.09
N GLY A 203 33.64 8.70 -13.54
CA GLY A 203 33.48 10.07 -13.02
C GLY A 203 34.51 10.52 -11.99
N GLY A 204 35.54 9.72 -11.66
CA GLY A 204 36.74 10.19 -10.94
C GLY A 204 36.49 10.82 -9.56
N LYS A 205 35.32 10.60 -8.95
CA LYS A 205 35.01 11.13 -7.63
C LYS A 205 35.84 10.38 -6.59
N VAL A 206 36.82 11.07 -6.04
CA VAL A 206 37.57 10.65 -4.85
C VAL A 206 36.60 10.73 -3.67
N LEU A 207 36.53 9.64 -2.90
CA LEU A 207 35.74 9.58 -1.66
C LEU A 207 36.21 10.63 -0.66
#